data_AF-A0A172ZJY5-F1
#
_entry.id   AF-A0A172ZJY5-F1
#
_cell.length_a   1.000
_cell.length_b   1.000
_cell.length_c   1.000
_cell.angle_alpha   90.00
_cell.angle_beta   90.00
_cell.angle_gamma   90.00
#
_symmetry.space_group_name_H-M   'P 1'
#
loop_
_entity.id
_entity.type
_entity.pdbx_description
1 polymer ?
#
loop_
_entity_poly.entity_id
_entity_poly.type
_entity_poly.pdbx_seq_one_letter_code
_entity_poly.pdbx_strand_id
1 'polypeptide(L)'
;MINGDEVNKFETAKKYQEAFLSMKREWGKGNRDLSVCLNLGFISWYLSVESGNTFITQGLNDTDYEMIELTLTEVTEEGIRNFSAEMQFLLIFGYMITLFPNHFGDYEHWKSIGKNMLSKAYEVEPSDPIIEMVYLADNMRSEGYRNVCLRAKGYIKTRFKNKGLMDQYFQDVFDR
;
A
#
# COMPACT_ATOMS: atom_id res chain seq x y z
N MET A 1 4.60 21.93 8.75
CA MET A 1 4.56 20.61 9.42
C MET A 1 3.19 20.02 9.14
N ILE A 2 3.13 18.84 8.55
CA ILE A 2 1.89 18.07 8.49
C ILE A 2 1.46 17.84 9.94
N ASN A 3 0.19 18.09 10.25
CA ASN A 3 -0.43 17.33 11.34
C ASN A 3 -0.80 16.00 10.70
N GLY A 4 0.07 14.98 10.74
CA GLY A 4 -0.32 13.61 10.35
C GLY A 4 -1.64 13.20 11.02
N ASP A 5 -1.90 13.80 12.19
CA ASP A 5 -3.15 13.85 12.93
C ASP A 5 -4.41 14.20 12.11
N GLU A 6 -4.34 15.01 11.04
CA GLU A 6 -5.53 15.41 10.28
C GLU A 6 -6.01 14.30 9.32
N VAL A 7 -5.10 13.69 8.56
CA VAL A 7 -5.41 12.54 7.70
C VAL A 7 -5.91 11.37 8.55
N ASN A 8 -5.24 11.11 9.67
CA ASN A 8 -5.62 10.06 10.60
C ASN A 8 -7.03 10.28 11.21
N LYS A 9 -7.44 11.54 11.43
CA LYS A 9 -8.80 11.86 11.88
C LYS A 9 -9.83 11.50 10.82
N PHE A 10 -9.55 11.82 9.55
CA PHE A 10 -10.45 11.45 8.45
C PHE A 10 -10.54 9.93 8.32
N GLU A 11 -9.42 9.23 8.32
CA GLU A 11 -9.38 7.76 8.23
C GLU A 11 -10.11 7.09 9.40
N THR A 12 -9.89 7.55 10.64
CA THR A 12 -10.58 7.03 11.84
C THR A 12 -12.08 7.29 11.78
N ALA A 13 -12.50 8.42 11.20
CA ALA A 13 -13.89 8.76 10.98
C ALA A 13 -14.48 8.09 9.72
N LYS A 14 -13.72 7.23 9.02
CA LYS A 14 -14.09 6.59 7.74
C LYS A 14 -14.43 7.58 6.62
N LYS A 15 -13.83 8.76 6.68
CA LYS A 15 -13.95 9.85 5.70
C LYS A 15 -12.82 9.75 4.66
N TYR A 16 -12.85 8.67 3.89
CA TYR A 16 -11.72 8.30 3.03
C TYR A 16 -11.53 9.25 1.85
N GLN A 17 -12.59 9.86 1.32
CA GLN A 17 -12.49 10.89 0.29
C GLN A 17 -11.73 12.11 0.83
N GLU A 18 -12.06 12.57 2.03
CA GLU A 18 -11.37 13.71 2.66
C GLU A 18 -9.92 13.37 3.00
N ALA A 19 -9.64 12.13 3.43
CA ALA A 19 -8.27 11.65 3.63
C ALA A 19 -7.46 11.70 2.31
N PHE A 20 -8.02 11.18 1.21
CA PHE A 20 -7.43 11.24 -0.12
C PHE A 20 -7.17 12.69 -0.57
N LEU A 21 -8.16 13.58 -0.47
CA LEU A 21 -8.03 14.98 -0.88
C LEU A 21 -6.99 15.73 -0.04
N SER A 22 -6.89 15.42 1.26
CA SER A 22 -5.86 15.97 2.14
C SER A 22 -4.46 15.53 1.69
N MET A 23 -4.27 14.23 1.44
CA MET A 23 -3.00 13.69 0.97
C MET A 23 -2.62 14.22 -0.42
N LYS A 24 -3.57 14.30 -1.35
CA LYS A 24 -3.36 14.85 -2.70
C LYS A 24 -2.97 16.33 -2.63
N ARG A 25 -3.51 17.09 -1.68
CA ARG A 25 -3.12 18.50 -1.46
C ARG A 25 -1.68 18.63 -0.98
N GLU A 26 -1.23 17.77 -0.07
CA GLU A 26 0.18 17.75 0.37
C GLU A 26 1.11 17.36 -0.77
N TRP A 27 0.71 16.39 -1.59
CA TRP A 27 1.39 16.09 -2.83
C TRP A 27 1.40 17.30 -3.78
N GLY A 28 0.30 18.04 -3.92
CA GLY A 28 0.26 19.27 -4.71
C GLY A 28 1.22 20.38 -4.24
N LYS A 29 1.59 20.39 -2.95
CA LYS A 29 2.56 21.36 -2.39
C LYS A 29 4.02 21.01 -2.67
N GLY A 30 4.28 19.90 -3.36
CA GLY A 30 5.64 19.42 -3.65
C GLY A 30 6.26 18.57 -2.56
N ASN A 31 5.51 18.18 -1.51
CA ASN A 31 6.04 17.17 -0.59
C ASN A 31 6.06 15.81 -1.31
N ARG A 32 7.27 15.27 -1.51
CA ARG A 32 7.53 14.01 -2.21
C ARG A 32 8.24 13.02 -1.29
N ASP A 33 8.16 13.16 0.03
CA ASP A 33 8.78 12.17 0.92
C ASP A 33 8.10 10.78 0.81
N LEU A 34 8.83 9.75 1.25
CA LEU A 34 8.36 8.36 1.19
C LEU A 34 7.03 8.17 1.93
N SER A 35 6.81 8.84 3.06
CA SER A 35 5.59 8.67 3.84
C SER A 35 4.38 9.20 3.09
N VAL A 36 4.51 10.35 2.42
CA VAL A 36 3.43 10.90 1.58
C VAL A 36 3.17 9.99 0.39
N CYS A 37 4.22 9.51 -0.29
CA CYS A 37 4.09 8.57 -1.40
C CYS A 37 3.34 7.29 -0.99
N LEU A 38 3.73 6.67 0.13
CA LEU A 38 3.08 5.44 0.62
C LEU A 38 1.62 5.66 0.99
N ASN A 39 1.31 6.69 1.77
CA ASN A 39 -0.06 6.91 2.22
C ASN A 39 -0.98 7.34 1.07
N LEU A 40 -0.52 8.22 0.17
CA LEU A 40 -1.33 8.64 -0.97
C LEU A 40 -1.52 7.50 -1.97
N GLY A 41 -0.48 6.73 -2.25
CA GLY A 41 -0.58 5.54 -3.10
C GLY A 41 -1.54 4.51 -2.51
N PHE A 42 -1.41 4.23 -1.21
CA PHE A 42 -2.29 3.30 -0.51
C PHE A 42 -3.75 3.73 -0.53
N ILE A 43 -4.08 4.97 -0.13
CA ILE A 43 -5.48 5.41 -0.09
C ILE A 43 -6.10 5.47 -1.50
N SER A 44 -5.29 5.82 -2.51
CA SER A 44 -5.76 5.80 -3.91
C SER A 44 -6.08 4.38 -4.36
N TRP A 45 -5.17 3.44 -4.12
CA TRP A 45 -5.38 2.02 -4.41
C TRP A 45 -6.57 1.44 -3.64
N TYR A 46 -6.68 1.73 -2.35
CA TYR A 46 -7.76 1.23 -1.49
C TYR A 46 -9.14 1.68 -2.00
N LEU A 47 -9.29 2.96 -2.34
CA LEU A 47 -10.54 3.48 -2.90
C LEU A 47 -10.85 2.92 -4.30
N SER A 48 -9.84 2.70 -5.15
CA SER A 48 -10.03 2.08 -6.47
C SER A 48 -10.51 0.62 -6.36
N VAL A 49 -9.87 -0.17 -5.50
CA VAL A 49 -10.20 -1.59 -5.28
C VAL A 49 -11.60 -1.74 -4.66
N GLU A 50 -11.96 -0.84 -3.74
CA GLU A 50 -13.24 -0.87 -3.02
C GLU A 50 -14.35 -0.08 -3.75
N SER A 51 -14.21 0.21 -5.03
CA SER A 51 -15.15 1.04 -5.82
C SER A 51 -16.62 0.55 -5.81
N GLY A 52 -16.87 -0.73 -5.54
CA GLY A 52 -18.21 -1.29 -5.36
C GLY A 52 -18.73 -1.31 -3.90
N ASN A 53 -17.92 -0.91 -2.93
CA ASN A 53 -18.22 -0.99 -1.52
C ASN A 53 -18.83 0.33 -1.01
N THR A 54 -20.15 0.40 -1.02
CA THR A 54 -20.91 1.61 -0.64
C THR A 54 -20.63 2.14 0.77
N PHE A 55 -20.02 1.37 1.67
CA PHE A 55 -19.60 1.87 3.00
C PHE A 55 -18.25 2.59 2.97
N ILE A 56 -17.39 2.26 2.00
CA ILE A 56 -16.05 2.83 1.86
C ILE A 56 -16.07 3.99 0.87
N THR A 57 -16.83 3.85 -0.22
CA THR A 57 -16.84 4.82 -1.33
C THR A 57 -18.08 5.70 -1.35
N GLN A 58 -18.75 5.81 -0.19
CA GLN A 58 -19.93 6.66 -0.06
C GLN A 58 -19.61 8.11 -0.47
N GLY A 59 -20.34 8.64 -1.45
CA GLY A 59 -20.19 10.02 -1.91
C GLY A 59 -19.19 10.22 -3.05
N LEU A 60 -18.45 9.18 -3.45
CA LEU A 60 -17.61 9.22 -4.65
C LEU A 60 -18.47 9.14 -5.91
N ASN A 61 -18.15 9.97 -6.89
CA ASN A 61 -18.70 9.91 -8.25
C ASN A 61 -17.60 9.53 -9.26
N ASP A 62 -17.98 9.37 -10.54
CA ASP A 62 -17.06 8.96 -11.60
C ASP A 62 -15.85 9.89 -11.75
N THR A 63 -16.03 11.20 -11.56
CA THR A 63 -14.93 12.18 -11.61
C THR A 63 -13.96 12.02 -10.43
N ASP A 64 -14.47 11.66 -9.24
CA ASP A 64 -13.61 11.34 -8.11
C ASP A 64 -12.76 10.10 -8.40
N TYR A 65 -13.36 9.05 -8.99
CA TYR A 65 -12.64 7.83 -9.37
C TYR A 65 -11.56 8.08 -10.42
N GLU A 66 -11.87 8.84 -11.48
CA GLU A 66 -10.87 9.23 -12.49
C GLU A 66 -9.67 9.95 -11.83
N MET A 67 -9.95 10.88 -10.92
CA MET A 67 -8.90 11.57 -10.17
C MET A 67 -8.09 10.63 -9.28
N ILE A 68 -8.73 9.65 -8.62
CA ILE A 68 -8.08 8.65 -7.77
C ILE A 68 -7.14 7.77 -8.62
N GLU A 69 -7.61 7.26 -9.76
CA GLU A 69 -6.84 6.39 -10.67
C GLU A 69 -5.64 7.13 -11.28
N LEU A 70 -5.84 8.37 -11.72
CA LEU A 70 -4.75 9.24 -12.19
C LEU A 70 -3.72 9.49 -11.08
N THR A 71 -4.17 9.67 -9.84
CA THR A 71 -3.28 9.86 -8.69
C THR A 71 -2.49 8.60 -8.36
N LEU A 72 -3.14 7.43 -8.40
CA LEU A 72 -2.48 6.15 -8.19
C LEU A 72 -1.37 5.94 -9.22
N THR A 73 -1.64 6.24 -10.50
CA THR A 73 -0.66 6.15 -11.58
C THR A 73 0.52 7.10 -11.33
N GLU A 74 0.24 8.38 -11.09
CA GLU A 74 1.26 9.40 -10.83
C GLU A 74 2.18 9.02 -9.65
N VAL A 75 1.59 8.65 -8.51
CA VAL A 75 2.33 8.34 -7.29
C VAL A 75 3.13 7.04 -7.44
N THR A 76 2.60 6.05 -8.16
CA THR A 76 3.32 4.80 -8.44
C THR A 76 4.56 5.07 -9.29
N GLU A 77 4.42 5.86 -10.36
CA GLU A 77 5.54 6.23 -11.22
C GLU A 77 6.62 7.03 -10.49
N GLU A 78 6.21 8.04 -9.73
CA GLU A 78 7.13 8.83 -8.88
C GLU A 78 7.81 7.94 -7.83
N GLY A 79 7.06 7.03 -7.22
CA GLY A 79 7.60 6.08 -6.25
C GLY A 79 8.65 5.15 -6.84
N ILE A 80 8.41 4.59 -8.04
CA ILE A 80 9.39 3.75 -8.74
C ILE A 80 10.66 4.56 -9.06
N ARG A 81 10.52 5.81 -9.51
CA ARG A 81 11.67 6.67 -9.83
C ARG A 81 12.53 7.00 -8.62
N ASN A 82 11.90 7.28 -7.47
CA ASN A 82 12.59 7.88 -6.31
C ASN A 82 12.85 6.90 -5.15
N PHE A 83 12.05 5.84 -5.02
CA PHE A 83 12.02 4.95 -3.85
C PHE A 83 12.20 3.46 -4.19
N SER A 84 12.68 3.12 -5.39
CA SER A 84 12.90 1.72 -5.80
C SER A 84 14.00 0.99 -5.01
N ALA A 85 14.72 1.68 -4.12
CA ALA A 85 15.66 1.08 -3.17
C ALA A 85 15.10 1.04 -1.72
N GLU A 86 13.94 1.65 -1.46
CA GLU A 86 13.34 1.69 -0.13
C GLU A 86 12.52 0.43 0.14
N MET A 87 12.92 -0.37 1.13
CA MET A 87 12.29 -1.66 1.44
C MET A 87 10.80 -1.53 1.72
N GLN A 88 10.38 -0.46 2.41
CA GLN A 88 8.97 -0.23 2.73
C GLN A 88 8.15 0.08 1.47
N PHE A 89 8.73 0.76 0.48
CA PHE A 89 8.11 1.00 -0.82
C PHE A 89 7.98 -0.30 -1.61
N LEU A 90 9.08 -1.05 -1.73
CA LEU A 90 9.09 -2.34 -2.42
C LEU A 90 8.06 -3.31 -1.84
N LEU A 91 7.96 -3.39 -0.51
CA LEU A 91 7.00 -4.26 0.18
C LEU A 91 5.56 -3.82 -0.06
N ILE A 92 5.23 -2.55 0.22
CA ILE A 92 3.83 -2.08 0.16
C ILE A 92 3.33 -2.03 -1.29
N PHE A 93 4.05 -1.37 -2.19
CA PHE A 93 3.62 -1.29 -3.60
C PHE A 93 3.72 -2.64 -4.30
N GLY A 94 4.77 -3.43 -4.03
CA GLY A 94 4.89 -4.78 -4.57
C GLY A 94 3.70 -5.66 -4.19
N TYR A 95 3.23 -5.57 -2.93
CA TYR A 95 2.03 -6.26 -2.47
C TYR A 95 0.76 -5.75 -3.16
N MET A 96 0.50 -4.43 -3.15
CA MET A 96 -0.70 -3.83 -3.74
C MET A 96 -0.82 -4.15 -5.24
N ILE A 97 0.29 -4.00 -5.98
CA ILE A 97 0.36 -4.29 -7.41
C ILE A 97 0.14 -5.77 -7.68
N THR A 98 0.76 -6.66 -6.90
CA THR A 98 0.59 -8.11 -7.09
C THR A 98 -0.84 -8.55 -6.81
N LEU A 99 -1.51 -7.93 -5.82
CA LEU A 99 -2.87 -8.27 -5.42
C LEU A 99 -3.91 -7.79 -6.44
N PHE A 100 -3.79 -6.56 -6.96
CA PHE A 100 -4.70 -6.03 -7.98
C PHE A 100 -3.97 -5.30 -9.12
N PRO A 101 -3.31 -6.03 -10.04
CA PRO A 101 -2.51 -5.41 -11.11
C PRO A 101 -3.31 -4.48 -12.04
N ASN A 102 -4.59 -4.79 -12.29
CA ASN A 102 -5.44 -4.06 -13.22
C ASN A 102 -5.65 -2.59 -12.85
N HIS A 103 -5.50 -2.21 -11.57
CA HIS A 103 -5.61 -0.80 -11.16
C HIS A 103 -4.37 0.03 -11.50
N PHE A 104 -3.28 -0.61 -11.93
CA PHE A 104 -2.04 0.06 -12.32
C PHE A 104 -1.84 0.06 -13.85
N GLY A 105 -2.52 -0.82 -14.58
CA GLY A 105 -2.48 -0.89 -16.04
C GLY A 105 -2.60 -2.33 -16.56
N ASP A 106 -1.81 -2.67 -17.58
CA ASP A 106 -1.78 -4.03 -18.13
C ASP A 106 -1.48 -5.09 -17.05
N TYR A 107 -2.36 -6.09 -16.96
CA TYR A 107 -2.36 -7.06 -15.87
C TYR A 107 -1.03 -7.81 -15.73
N GLU A 108 -0.55 -8.44 -16.81
CA GLU A 108 0.63 -9.30 -16.75
C GLU A 108 1.90 -8.47 -16.57
N HIS A 109 1.97 -7.31 -17.20
CA HIS A 109 3.07 -6.37 -17.01
C HIS A 109 3.19 -5.93 -15.55
N TRP A 110 2.11 -5.40 -14.96
CA TRP A 110 2.14 -4.89 -13.61
C TRP A 110 2.28 -5.99 -12.57
N LYS A 111 1.65 -7.14 -12.77
CA LYS A 111 1.87 -8.31 -11.91
C LYS A 111 3.34 -8.72 -11.86
N SER A 112 4.02 -8.71 -13.01
CA SER A 112 5.46 -8.97 -13.08
C SER A 112 6.28 -7.91 -12.32
N ILE A 113 5.93 -6.62 -12.47
CA ILE A 113 6.56 -5.53 -11.71
C ILE A 113 6.38 -5.74 -10.21
N GLY A 114 5.16 -6.01 -9.74
CA GLY A 114 4.87 -6.23 -8.32
C GLY A 114 5.68 -7.39 -7.74
N LYS A 115 5.75 -8.52 -8.46
CA LYS A 115 6.58 -9.67 -8.07
C LYS A 115 8.07 -9.34 -8.02
N ASN A 116 8.57 -8.57 -8.98
CA ASN A 116 9.96 -8.13 -8.99
C ASN A 116 10.27 -7.25 -7.77
N MET A 117 9.38 -6.30 -7.43
CA MET A 117 9.54 -5.47 -6.24
C MET A 117 9.65 -6.30 -4.96
N LEU A 118 8.79 -7.31 -4.81
CA LEU A 118 8.83 -8.23 -3.66
C LEU A 118 10.09 -9.11 -3.66
N SER A 119 10.52 -9.62 -4.83
CA SER A 119 11.78 -10.37 -4.95
C SER A 119 12.97 -9.52 -4.54
N LYS A 120 13.05 -8.28 -5.03
CA LYS A 120 14.10 -7.34 -4.68
C LYS A 120 14.14 -7.03 -3.18
N ALA A 121 12.97 -6.84 -2.55
CA ALA A 121 12.89 -6.66 -1.10
C ALA A 121 13.47 -7.87 -0.36
N TYR A 122 13.13 -9.09 -0.79
CA TYR A 122 13.62 -10.33 -0.18
C TYR A 122 15.11 -10.56 -0.43
N GLU A 123 15.64 -10.22 -1.60
CA GLU A 123 17.07 -10.33 -1.90
C GLU A 123 17.93 -9.41 -1.02
N VAL A 124 17.41 -8.22 -0.70
CA VAL A 124 18.11 -7.24 0.15
C VAL A 124 17.98 -7.60 1.64
N GLU A 125 16.79 -7.98 2.11
CA GLU A 125 16.53 -8.32 3.51
C GLU A 125 15.86 -9.70 3.66
N PRO A 126 16.56 -10.81 3.33
CA PRO A 126 15.95 -12.14 3.35
C PRO A 126 15.62 -12.64 4.76
N SER A 127 16.22 -12.04 5.80
CA SER A 127 15.96 -12.36 7.19
C SER A 127 14.76 -11.63 7.78
N ASP A 128 14.19 -10.65 7.07
CA ASP A 128 12.99 -9.97 7.53
C ASP A 128 11.77 -10.88 7.34
N PRO A 129 11.09 -11.28 8.44
CA PRO A 129 10.05 -12.29 8.36
C PRO A 129 8.78 -11.82 7.67
N ILE A 130 8.49 -10.50 7.62
CA ILE A 130 7.33 -9.97 6.89
C ILE A 130 7.62 -10.00 5.39
N ILE A 131 8.82 -9.59 4.98
CA ILE A 131 9.24 -9.63 3.57
C ILE A 131 9.29 -11.08 3.07
N GLU A 132 9.93 -11.98 3.83
CA GLU A 132 9.98 -13.41 3.51
C GLU A 132 8.57 -14.01 3.41
N MET A 133 7.65 -13.65 4.32
CA MET A 133 6.27 -14.10 4.30
C MET A 133 5.57 -13.68 2.99
N VAL A 134 5.68 -12.39 2.63
CA VAL A 134 5.00 -11.86 1.44
C VAL A 134 5.61 -12.45 0.17
N TYR A 135 6.93 -12.62 0.10
CA TYR A 135 7.61 -13.23 -1.03
C TYR A 135 7.18 -14.70 -1.24
N LEU A 136 7.06 -15.47 -0.15
CA LEU A 136 6.65 -16.88 -0.20
C LEU A 136 5.14 -17.08 -0.35
N ALA A 137 4.35 -16.01 -0.47
CA ALA A 137 2.89 -16.08 -0.56
C ALA A 137 2.38 -16.89 -1.77
N ASP A 138 3.15 -17.08 -2.84
CA ASP A 138 2.75 -17.99 -3.92
C ASP A 138 2.83 -19.48 -3.52
N ASN A 139 3.53 -19.80 -2.42
CA ASN A 139 3.76 -21.15 -1.90
C ASN A 139 3.07 -21.39 -0.54
N MET A 140 1.86 -20.83 -0.34
CA MET A 140 1.19 -20.80 0.98
C MET A 140 0.97 -22.18 1.64
N ARG A 141 0.97 -23.25 0.85
CA ARG A 141 0.72 -24.63 1.35
C ARG A 141 1.97 -25.29 1.93
N SER A 142 3.15 -24.68 1.81
CA SER A 142 4.39 -25.24 2.34
C SER A 142 4.49 -25.08 3.85
N GLU A 143 5.10 -26.05 4.52
CA GLU A 143 5.44 -25.94 5.95
C GLU A 143 6.38 -24.75 6.21
N GLY A 144 7.26 -24.45 5.26
CA GLY A 144 8.12 -23.26 5.27
C GLY A 144 7.32 -21.97 5.40
N TYR A 145 6.27 -21.78 4.58
CA TYR A 145 5.41 -20.60 4.66
C TYR A 145 4.74 -20.44 6.04
N ARG A 146 4.20 -21.52 6.60
CA ARG A 146 3.55 -21.49 7.93
C ARG A 146 4.51 -21.04 9.03
N ASN A 147 5.74 -21.53 9.01
CA ASN A 147 6.77 -21.14 9.97
C ASN A 147 7.17 -19.66 9.85
N VAL A 148 7.20 -19.15 8.62
CA VAL A 148 7.49 -17.74 8.34
C VAL A 148 6.35 -16.85 8.84
N CYS A 149 5.08 -17.21 8.62
CA CYS A 149 3.94 -16.46 9.17
C CYS A 149 4.02 -16.34 10.69
N LEU A 150 4.33 -17.44 11.40
CA LEU A 150 4.48 -17.41 12.86
C LEU A 150 5.60 -16.46 13.33
N ARG A 151 6.72 -16.42 12.61
CA ARG A 151 7.79 -15.44 12.89
C ARG A 151 7.31 -14.02 12.61
N ALA A 152 6.67 -13.79 11.46
CA ALA A 152 6.21 -12.47 11.03
C ALA A 152 5.25 -11.83 12.04
N LYS A 153 4.35 -12.60 12.67
CA LYS A 153 3.43 -12.13 13.71
C LYS A 153 4.11 -11.32 14.83
N GLY A 154 5.32 -11.71 15.23
CA GLY A 154 6.08 -10.99 16.24
C GLY A 154 6.52 -9.57 15.85
N TYR A 155 6.54 -9.27 14.55
CA TYR A 155 7.10 -8.02 14.00
C TYR A 155 6.04 -7.10 13.38
N ILE A 156 4.88 -7.62 12.98
CA ILE A 156 3.83 -6.86 12.28
C ILE A 156 3.40 -5.61 13.04
N LYS A 157 3.04 -5.76 14.33
CA LYS A 157 2.61 -4.64 15.18
C LYS A 157 3.68 -3.57 15.42
N THR A 158 4.95 -3.96 15.32
CA THR A 158 6.08 -3.05 15.50
C THR A 158 6.40 -2.29 14.21
N ARG A 159 6.26 -2.97 13.06
CA ARG A 159 6.47 -2.39 11.72
C ARG A 159 5.38 -1.38 11.37
N PHE A 160 4.13 -1.80 11.47
CA PHE A 160 2.95 -0.99 11.21
C PHE A 160 2.45 -0.51 12.55
N LYS A 161 2.53 0.80 12.85
CA LYS A 161 2.33 1.32 14.22
C LYS A 161 0.89 1.77 14.49
N ASN A 162 -0.05 1.30 13.67
CA ASN A 162 -1.47 1.67 13.72
C ASN A 162 -1.67 3.20 13.70
N LYS A 163 -0.87 3.90 12.88
CA LYS A 163 -0.94 5.36 12.76
C LYS A 163 -1.91 5.84 11.69
N GLY A 164 -2.72 4.98 11.10
CA GLY A 164 -3.63 5.31 10.01
C GLY A 164 -4.16 4.07 9.31
N LEU A 165 -4.97 4.27 8.27
CA LEU A 165 -5.65 3.21 7.53
C LEU A 165 -4.67 2.22 6.90
N MET A 166 -3.57 2.71 6.32
CA MET A 166 -2.53 1.85 5.73
C MET A 166 -1.93 0.89 6.76
N ASP A 167 -1.53 1.42 7.92
CA ASP A 167 -0.96 0.59 8.98
C ASP A 167 -1.97 -0.45 9.48
N GLN A 168 -3.24 -0.06 9.67
CA GLN A 168 -4.31 -0.96 10.09
C GLN A 168 -4.52 -2.08 9.06
N TYR A 169 -4.64 -1.70 7.79
CA TYR A 169 -4.82 -2.65 6.71
C TYR A 169 -3.70 -3.69 6.70
N PHE A 170 -2.43 -3.26 6.73
CA PHE A 170 -1.30 -4.19 6.69
C PHE A 170 -1.11 -4.97 7.99
N GLN A 171 -1.52 -4.46 9.14
CA GLN A 171 -1.62 -5.30 10.35
C GLN A 171 -2.60 -6.44 10.13
N ASP A 172 -3.80 -6.14 9.66
CA ASP A 172 -4.88 -7.11 9.51
C ASP A 172 -4.57 -8.14 8.41
N VAL A 173 -4.07 -7.70 7.25
CA VAL A 173 -3.82 -8.64 6.13
C VAL A 173 -2.58 -9.51 6.33
N PHE A 174 -1.63 -9.08 7.16
CA PHE A 174 -0.41 -9.84 7.45
C PHE A 174 -0.53 -10.68 8.72
N ASP A 175 -1.45 -10.41 9.64
CA ASP A 175 -1.70 -11.24 10.82
C ASP A 175 -2.52 -12.51 10.46
N ARG A 176 -1.91 -13.38 9.65
CA ARG A 176 -2.48 -14.66 9.18
C ARG A 176 -2.08 -15.82 10.09
#